data_AF-A0A0H4WAK3-F1
#
_entry.id   AF-A0A0H4WAK3-F1
#
_cell.length_a   1.000
_cell.length_b   1.000
_cell.length_c   1.000
_cell.angle_alpha   90.00
_cell.angle_beta   90.00
_cell.angle_gamma   90.00
#
_symmetry.space_group_name_H-M   'P 1'
#
loop_
_entity.id
_entity.type
_entity.pdbx_description
1 polymer ?
#
loop_
_entity_poly.entity_id
_entity_poly.type
_entity_poly.pdbx_seq_one_letter_code
_entity_poly.pdbx_strand_id
1 'polypeptide(L)'
;MEYKLPNGTVIAIGGKENKGESPEEEEDQGRNINFEKTEILERFLQELQGKNPLIVVIPTASTQPKKAGKTYVDVFKKLKANHVEILDIRSREDSCNPKFLKVIEKAAGIMFTGGDQLRLTSIFGGTEIMRLIKERYFNEKLVVAGTSAGAAAMSTQMIYQGKNDAGFIKGSVSITAGLELLNDVAIDTHFISRGRIVRMLQMIATNPTFIGIGLEEDTGVVVKKGREMEVVGSGLVTVVDGRCITNTNIYEVKEGVPVTIRDMTVHLLGKGDTYTIEVF
;
A
#
# COMPACT_ATOMS: atom_id res chain seq x y z
N MET A 1 7.82 -11.35 24.50
CA MET A 1 8.83 -11.01 23.49
C MET A 1 8.64 -9.54 23.16
N GLU A 2 9.68 -8.74 23.20
CA GLU A 2 9.60 -7.32 22.84
C GLU A 2 9.83 -7.23 21.32
N TYR A 3 8.80 -6.92 20.55
CA TYR A 3 8.89 -6.84 19.10
C TYR A 3 9.70 -5.62 18.71
N LYS A 4 10.72 -5.80 17.87
CA LYS A 4 11.48 -4.68 17.32
C LYS A 4 10.57 -3.92 16.34
N LEU A 5 10.22 -2.69 16.69
CA LEU A 5 9.43 -1.81 15.83
C LEU A 5 10.34 -1.06 14.85
N PRO A 6 9.90 -0.82 13.60
CA PRO A 6 10.68 -0.06 12.63
C PRO A 6 10.72 1.43 12.99
N ASN A 7 11.85 2.08 12.72
CA ASN A 7 12.00 3.53 12.89
C ASN A 7 11.42 4.34 11.72
N GLY A 8 11.23 3.70 10.57
CA GLY A 8 10.69 4.30 9.36
C GLY A 8 9.17 4.42 9.35
N THR A 9 8.67 5.03 8.28
CA THR A 9 7.24 5.28 8.05
C THR A 9 6.81 4.60 6.75
N VAL A 10 5.66 3.92 6.76
CA VAL A 10 5.00 3.43 5.53
C VAL A 10 3.82 4.33 5.19
N ILE A 11 3.63 4.65 3.91
CA ILE A 11 2.43 5.34 3.42
C ILE A 11 1.78 4.52 2.32
N ALA A 12 0.66 3.87 2.63
CA ALA A 12 -0.08 3.05 1.66
C ALA A 12 -1.27 3.84 1.10
N ILE A 13 -1.38 3.91 -0.23
CA ILE A 13 -2.35 4.77 -0.92
C ILE A 13 -3.23 3.91 -1.84
N GLY A 14 -4.55 4.09 -1.80
CA GLY A 14 -5.53 3.27 -2.50
C GLY A 14 -5.63 3.48 -4.01
N GLY A 15 -4.82 4.36 -4.60
CA GLY A 15 -4.81 4.64 -6.03
C GLY A 15 -5.45 5.96 -6.41
N LYS A 16 -5.18 6.41 -7.64
CA LYS A 16 -5.67 7.68 -8.20
C LYS A 16 -5.59 8.88 -7.25
N GLU A 17 -4.55 8.93 -6.42
CA GLU A 17 -4.37 10.05 -5.50
C GLU A 17 -4.17 11.35 -6.26
N ASN A 18 -4.68 12.43 -5.68
CA ASN A 18 -4.72 13.72 -6.32
C ASN A 18 -3.30 14.26 -6.56
N LYS A 19 -3.07 14.72 -7.79
CA LYS A 19 -1.77 15.23 -8.29
C LYS A 19 -1.81 16.73 -8.64
N GLY A 20 -2.81 17.45 -8.10
CA GLY A 20 -3.02 18.89 -8.30
C GLY A 20 -4.19 19.24 -9.22
N GLU A 21 -4.88 18.22 -9.75
CA GLU A 21 -6.08 18.36 -10.57
C GLU A 21 -7.27 18.79 -9.68
N SER A 22 -8.20 19.59 -10.22
CA SER A 22 -9.49 19.80 -9.55
C SER A 22 -10.35 18.56 -9.81
N PRO A 23 -11.09 18.05 -8.81
CA PRO A 23 -11.99 16.93 -9.01
C PRO A 23 -13.12 17.32 -9.97
N GLU A 24 -13.62 16.36 -10.75
CA GLU A 24 -14.82 16.58 -11.56
C GLU A 24 -16.05 16.69 -10.65
N GLU A 25 -16.98 17.62 -10.94
CA GLU A 25 -18.14 17.91 -10.06
C GLU A 25 -19.07 16.71 -9.83
N GLU A 26 -19.07 15.73 -10.74
CA GLU A 26 -19.90 14.53 -10.67
C GLU A 26 -19.25 13.35 -9.95
N GLU A 27 -17.94 13.39 -9.69
CA GLU A 27 -17.22 12.36 -8.92
C GLU A 27 -17.44 12.55 -7.41
N ASP A 28 -17.35 11.45 -6.65
CA ASP A 28 -17.49 11.50 -5.18
C ASP A 28 -16.50 12.48 -4.52
N GLN A 29 -15.32 12.69 -5.15
CA GLN A 29 -14.34 13.70 -4.73
C GLN A 29 -14.86 15.13 -4.89
N GLY A 30 -15.61 15.44 -5.96
CA GLY A 30 -16.20 16.76 -6.20
C GLY A 30 -17.32 17.11 -5.22
N ARG A 31 -17.96 16.09 -4.63
CA ARG A 31 -18.98 16.25 -3.58
C ARG A 31 -18.40 16.31 -2.17
N ASN A 32 -17.12 15.96 -2.00
CA ASN A 32 -16.46 15.98 -0.71
C ASN A 32 -15.95 17.38 -0.36
N ILE A 33 -16.65 18.05 0.57
CA ILE A 33 -16.29 19.40 1.04
C ILE A 33 -14.93 19.46 1.77
N ASN A 34 -14.40 18.32 2.21
CA ASN A 34 -13.11 18.20 2.90
C ASN A 34 -11.96 17.84 1.95
N PHE A 35 -12.19 17.85 0.64
CA PHE A 35 -11.17 17.54 -0.35
C PHE A 35 -10.05 18.59 -0.36
N GLU A 36 -8.81 18.13 -0.18
CA GLU A 36 -7.60 18.93 -0.27
C GLU A 36 -6.71 18.42 -1.41
N LYS A 37 -6.29 19.33 -2.30
CA LYS A 37 -5.41 18.96 -3.41
C LYS A 37 -4.07 18.46 -2.87
N THR A 38 -3.55 17.41 -3.49
CA THR A 38 -2.23 16.84 -3.19
C THR A 38 -1.99 16.44 -1.73
N GLU A 39 -3.03 16.33 -0.89
CA GLU A 39 -2.90 16.12 0.57
C GLU A 39 -1.95 14.96 0.91
N ILE A 40 -2.16 13.80 0.28
CA ILE A 40 -1.37 12.59 0.57
C ILE A 40 0.10 12.79 0.17
N LEU A 41 0.37 13.49 -0.94
CA LEU A 41 1.73 13.74 -1.41
C LEU A 41 2.42 14.81 -0.58
N GLU A 42 1.70 15.82 -0.11
CA GLU A 42 2.21 16.79 0.87
C GLU A 42 2.52 16.10 2.20
N ARG A 43 1.63 15.21 2.67
CA ARG A 43 1.89 14.40 3.86
C ARG A 43 3.14 13.53 3.68
N PHE A 44 3.33 12.90 2.53
CA PHE A 44 4.58 12.17 2.24
C PHE A 44 5.81 13.07 2.40
N LEU A 45 5.79 14.29 1.87
CA LEU A 45 6.89 15.25 2.01
C LEU A 45 7.13 15.68 3.45
N GLN A 46 6.07 15.86 4.25
CA GLN A 46 6.16 16.22 5.67
C GLN A 46 6.83 15.14 6.53
N GLU A 47 6.72 13.87 6.13
CA GLU A 47 7.37 12.75 6.83
C GLU A 47 8.87 12.62 6.50
N LEU A 48 9.35 13.28 5.44
CA LEU A 48 10.76 13.20 5.03
C LEU A 48 11.68 13.98 5.96
N GLN A 49 12.91 13.47 6.12
CA GLN A 49 13.94 14.12 6.95
C GLN A 49 15.06 14.74 6.11
N GLY A 50 15.62 15.84 6.62
CA GLY A 50 16.75 16.55 6.01
C GLY A 50 16.35 17.83 5.26
N LYS A 51 17.33 18.67 4.95
CA LYS A 51 17.09 19.99 4.32
C LYS A 51 16.74 19.92 2.83
N ASN A 52 17.17 18.86 2.14
CA ASN A 52 16.88 18.61 0.72
C ASN A 52 16.78 17.09 0.49
N PRO A 53 15.72 16.45 1.02
CA PRO A 53 15.59 15.00 1.03
C PRO A 53 15.60 14.43 -0.40
N LEU A 54 16.38 13.38 -0.63
CA LEU A 54 16.32 12.62 -1.88
C LEU A 54 15.05 11.76 -1.90
N ILE A 55 14.20 12.00 -2.88
CA ILE A 55 13.01 11.18 -3.15
C ILE A 55 13.31 10.26 -4.34
N VAL A 56 13.08 8.97 -4.15
CA VAL A 56 13.28 7.98 -5.20
C VAL A 56 11.93 7.45 -5.68
N VAL A 57 11.61 7.66 -6.96
CA VAL A 57 10.40 7.12 -7.58
C VAL A 57 10.74 5.83 -8.31
N ILE A 58 10.02 4.76 -8.00
CA ILE A 58 10.21 3.41 -8.57
C ILE A 58 8.96 3.02 -9.36
N PRO A 59 8.98 3.16 -10.70
CA PRO A 59 7.80 2.94 -11.52
C PRO A 59 7.68 1.49 -12.05
N THR A 60 8.33 0.51 -11.41
CA THR A 60 8.44 -0.88 -11.88
C THR A 60 7.09 -1.57 -12.10
N ALA A 61 6.09 -1.31 -11.24
CA ALA A 61 4.77 -1.89 -11.38
C ALA A 61 4.07 -1.43 -12.68
N SER A 62 4.38 -0.24 -13.18
CA SER A 62 3.68 0.38 -14.30
C SER A 62 4.02 -0.27 -15.64
N THR A 63 3.02 -0.37 -16.51
CA THR A 63 3.21 -0.70 -17.93
C THR A 63 3.81 0.48 -18.72
N GLN A 64 3.75 1.70 -18.18
CA GLN A 64 4.31 2.92 -18.77
C GLN A 64 5.28 3.62 -17.79
N PRO A 65 6.40 2.99 -17.44
CA PRO A 65 7.25 3.44 -16.32
C PRO A 65 7.80 4.85 -16.49
N LYS A 66 8.18 5.24 -17.72
CA LYS A 66 8.65 6.60 -18.04
C LYS A 66 7.60 7.67 -17.75
N LYS A 67 6.34 7.41 -18.11
CA LYS A 67 5.22 8.34 -17.90
C LYS A 67 4.92 8.45 -16.41
N ALA A 68 4.74 7.30 -15.74
CA ALA A 68 4.43 7.26 -14.31
C ALA A 68 5.52 7.95 -13.48
N GLY A 69 6.80 7.65 -13.73
CA GLY A 69 7.92 8.28 -13.05
C GLY A 69 7.97 9.79 -13.28
N LYS A 70 7.83 10.24 -14.54
CA LYS A 70 7.82 11.67 -14.88
C LYS A 70 6.67 12.42 -14.19
N THR A 71 5.48 11.83 -14.15
CA THR A 71 4.32 12.44 -13.45
C THR A 71 4.64 12.73 -11.99
N TYR A 72 5.21 11.78 -11.24
CA TYR A 72 5.59 12.03 -9.84
C TYR A 72 6.70 13.07 -9.70
N VAL A 73 7.71 13.04 -10.57
CA VAL A 73 8.76 14.07 -10.58
C VAL A 73 8.16 15.47 -10.77
N ASP A 74 7.24 15.62 -11.73
CA ASP A 74 6.60 16.90 -12.03
C ASP A 74 5.75 17.38 -10.84
N VAL A 75 5.03 16.47 -10.17
CA VAL A 75 4.22 16.78 -8.99
C VAL A 75 5.09 17.18 -7.80
N PHE A 76 6.11 16.41 -7.46
CA PHE A 76 7.01 16.74 -6.35
C PHE A 76 7.74 18.07 -6.58
N LYS A 77 8.15 18.38 -7.82
CA LYS A 77 8.70 19.69 -8.17
C LYS A 77 7.70 20.83 -7.96
N LYS A 78 6.43 20.65 -8.32
CA LYS A 78 5.36 21.64 -8.03
C LYS A 78 5.20 21.86 -6.53
N LEU A 79 5.36 20.79 -5.74
CA LEU A 79 5.39 20.83 -4.26
C LEU A 79 6.75 21.28 -3.68
N LYS A 80 7.63 21.86 -4.50
CA LYS A 80 8.95 22.40 -4.13
C LYS A 80 9.98 21.37 -3.65
N ALA A 81 9.72 20.07 -3.82
CA ALA A 81 10.68 19.00 -3.62
C ALA A 81 11.45 18.72 -4.93
N ASN A 82 12.65 19.30 -5.05
CA ASN A 82 13.41 19.32 -6.30
C ASN A 82 14.38 18.15 -6.47
N HIS A 83 14.73 17.46 -5.39
CA HIS A 83 15.69 16.36 -5.40
C HIS A 83 14.98 15.02 -5.57
N VAL A 84 14.57 14.74 -6.80
CA VAL A 84 13.82 13.53 -7.16
C VAL A 84 14.57 12.74 -8.22
N GLU A 85 14.83 11.47 -7.95
CA GLU A 85 15.42 10.52 -8.90
C GLU A 85 14.42 9.42 -9.28
N ILE A 86 14.45 8.98 -10.54
CA ILE A 86 13.66 7.84 -11.01
C ILE A 86 14.61 6.64 -11.11
N LEU A 87 14.28 5.55 -10.41
CA LEU A 87 14.94 4.25 -10.59
C LEU A 87 14.06 3.35 -11.45
N ASP A 88 14.38 3.30 -12.75
CA ASP A 88 13.71 2.47 -13.75
C ASP A 88 14.22 1.02 -13.69
N ILE A 89 13.88 0.32 -12.61
CA ILE A 89 14.21 -1.10 -12.39
C ILE A 89 13.21 -1.95 -13.16
N ARG A 90 13.68 -2.70 -14.17
CA ARG A 90 12.81 -3.47 -15.07
C ARG A 90 13.00 -4.97 -14.97
N SER A 91 14.11 -5.42 -14.43
CA SER A 91 14.42 -6.85 -14.22
C SER A 91 15.01 -7.12 -12.84
N ARG A 92 15.17 -8.41 -12.51
CA ARG A 92 15.82 -8.81 -11.25
C ARG A 92 17.29 -8.40 -11.23
N GLU A 93 17.97 -8.44 -12.37
CA GLU A 93 19.37 -8.01 -12.52
C GLU A 93 19.52 -6.52 -12.20
N ASP A 94 18.58 -5.68 -12.66
CA ASP A 94 18.55 -4.26 -12.32
C ASP A 94 18.45 -4.05 -10.81
N SER A 95 17.66 -4.86 -10.11
CA SER A 95 17.50 -4.76 -8.65
C SER A 95 18.78 -5.10 -7.86
N CYS A 96 19.78 -5.67 -8.52
CA CYS A 96 21.12 -5.94 -7.97
C CYS A 96 22.17 -4.92 -8.45
N ASN A 97 21.78 -3.89 -9.21
CA ASN A 97 22.70 -2.92 -9.77
C ASN A 97 23.32 -2.04 -8.66
N PRO A 98 24.66 -2.03 -8.49
CA PRO A 98 25.32 -1.25 -7.45
C PRO A 98 25.04 0.26 -7.52
N LYS A 99 24.71 0.79 -8.69
CA LYS A 99 24.33 2.21 -8.83
C LYS A 99 22.98 2.49 -8.18
N PHE A 100 22.01 1.59 -8.34
CA PHE A 100 20.68 1.74 -7.75
C PHE A 100 20.72 1.54 -6.23
N LEU A 101 21.53 0.58 -5.75
CA LEU A 101 21.77 0.41 -4.31
C LEU A 101 22.29 1.70 -3.67
N LYS A 102 23.29 2.35 -4.27
CA LYS A 102 23.83 3.64 -3.79
C LYS A 102 22.82 4.79 -3.76
N VAL A 103 21.86 4.78 -4.68
CA VAL A 103 20.76 5.77 -4.68
C VAL A 103 19.81 5.47 -3.53
N ILE A 104 19.44 4.20 -3.33
CA ILE A 104 18.60 3.77 -2.20
C ILE A 104 19.27 4.02 -0.85
N GLU A 105 20.58 3.85 -0.70
CA GLU A 105 21.32 4.17 0.54
C GLU A 105 21.13 5.64 0.98
N LYS A 106 20.97 6.55 0.02
CA LYS A 106 20.85 8.00 0.27
C LYS A 106 19.42 8.50 0.31
N ALA A 107 18.45 7.67 -0.06
CA ALA A 107 17.05 8.07 -0.16
C ALA A 107 16.50 8.46 1.21
N ALA A 108 15.81 9.59 1.30
CA ALA A 108 15.00 9.93 2.46
C ALA A 108 13.57 9.38 2.32
N GLY A 109 13.09 9.26 1.07
CA GLY A 109 11.78 8.71 0.75
C GLY A 109 11.81 7.87 -0.53
N ILE A 110 11.00 6.82 -0.56
CA ILE A 110 10.78 5.96 -1.72
C ILE A 110 9.29 5.98 -2.07
N MET A 111 8.96 6.11 -3.35
CA MET A 111 7.58 6.07 -3.85
C MET A 111 7.44 4.99 -4.94
N PHE A 112 6.75 3.90 -4.62
CA PHE A 112 6.33 2.87 -5.57
C PHE A 112 5.07 3.29 -6.31
N THR A 113 5.13 3.34 -7.64
CA THR A 113 3.94 3.70 -8.43
C THR A 113 2.95 2.54 -8.56
N GLY A 114 1.74 2.84 -9.03
CA GLY A 114 0.74 1.83 -9.38
C GLY A 114 1.08 1.03 -10.65
N GLY A 115 0.28 0.00 -10.91
CA GLY A 115 0.44 -0.92 -12.03
C GLY A 115 0.10 -2.36 -11.62
N ASP A 116 1.04 -3.28 -11.80
CA ASP A 116 0.92 -4.69 -11.42
C ASP A 116 1.79 -5.01 -10.18
N GLN A 117 1.15 -5.45 -9.11
CA GLN A 117 1.81 -5.79 -7.85
C GLN A 117 2.61 -7.10 -7.91
N LEU A 118 2.22 -8.09 -8.73
CA LEU A 118 3.05 -9.28 -8.97
C LEU A 118 4.32 -8.95 -9.71
N ARG A 119 4.25 -8.01 -10.66
CA ARG A 119 5.46 -7.55 -11.35
C ARG A 119 6.44 -6.93 -10.36
N LEU A 120 5.93 -6.16 -9.39
CA LEU A 120 6.77 -5.56 -8.36
C LEU A 120 7.39 -6.63 -7.44
N THR A 121 6.60 -7.54 -6.88
CA THR A 121 7.10 -8.58 -5.97
C THR A 121 8.01 -9.60 -6.66
N SER A 122 7.76 -9.97 -7.92
CA SER A 122 8.63 -10.89 -8.66
C SER A 122 10.00 -10.29 -9.02
N ILE A 123 10.08 -8.95 -9.15
CA ILE A 123 11.35 -8.25 -9.44
C ILE A 123 12.12 -7.92 -8.15
N PHE A 124 11.45 -7.45 -7.10
CA PHE A 124 12.09 -7.00 -5.86
C PHE A 124 12.21 -8.11 -4.79
N GLY A 125 11.34 -9.12 -4.83
CA GLY A 125 11.30 -10.17 -3.83
C GLY A 125 12.63 -10.92 -3.73
N GLY A 126 13.18 -10.97 -2.52
CA GLY A 126 14.43 -11.65 -2.20
C GLY A 126 15.68 -11.04 -2.84
N THR A 127 15.64 -9.78 -3.28
CA THR A 127 16.80 -9.10 -3.89
C THR A 127 17.48 -8.15 -2.92
N GLU A 128 18.73 -7.79 -3.26
CA GLU A 128 19.59 -6.96 -2.40
C GLU A 128 19.01 -5.57 -2.15
N ILE A 129 18.36 -4.97 -3.17
CA ILE A 129 17.72 -3.66 -3.00
C ILE A 129 16.54 -3.72 -2.03
N MET A 130 15.75 -4.80 -2.04
CA MET A 130 14.64 -4.93 -1.11
C MET A 130 15.14 -5.24 0.31
N ARG A 131 16.21 -6.02 0.44
CA ARG A 131 16.91 -6.23 1.71
C ARG A 131 17.38 -4.90 2.31
N LEU A 132 18.02 -4.06 1.50
CA LEU A 132 18.47 -2.72 1.88
C LEU A 132 17.30 -1.82 2.28
N ILE A 133 16.21 -1.79 1.50
CA ILE A 133 15.02 -0.98 1.83
C ILE A 133 14.43 -1.42 3.18
N LYS A 134 14.28 -2.73 3.43
CA LYS A 134 13.81 -3.25 4.72
C LYS A 134 14.76 -2.87 5.87
N GLU A 135 16.06 -3.04 5.69
CA GLU A 135 17.06 -2.71 6.71
C GLU A 135 17.00 -1.23 7.09
N ARG A 136 16.93 -0.34 6.10
CA ARG A 136 16.79 1.10 6.33
C ARG A 136 15.44 1.46 6.92
N TYR A 137 14.35 0.85 6.48
CA TYR A 137 13.02 1.03 7.08
C TYR A 137 13.01 0.66 8.57
N PHE A 138 13.67 -0.43 8.95
CA PHE A 138 13.74 -0.85 10.34
C PHE A 138 14.64 0.03 11.21
N ASN A 139 15.81 0.43 10.69
CA ASN A 139 16.85 1.04 11.52
C ASN A 139 16.89 2.57 11.39
N GLU A 140 16.40 3.14 10.30
CA GLU A 140 16.46 4.57 9.98
C GLU A 140 15.07 5.18 9.81
N LYS A 141 14.99 6.50 9.69
CA LYS A 141 13.74 7.24 9.45
C LYS A 141 13.42 7.34 7.96
N LEU A 142 13.51 6.21 7.25
CA LEU A 142 13.16 6.10 5.84
C LEU A 142 11.63 6.10 5.68
N VAL A 143 11.12 6.89 4.75
CA VAL A 143 9.69 6.86 4.36
C VAL A 143 9.53 5.99 3.11
N VAL A 144 8.66 4.99 3.16
CA VAL A 144 8.33 4.15 2.01
C VAL A 144 6.84 4.29 1.69
N ALA A 145 6.54 4.87 0.54
CA ALA A 145 5.18 5.07 0.06
C ALA A 145 4.90 4.19 -1.15
N GLY A 146 3.63 3.83 -1.34
CA GLY A 146 3.18 3.10 -2.51
C GLY A 146 1.72 3.40 -2.83
N THR A 147 1.38 3.53 -4.12
CA THR A 147 0.00 3.70 -4.58
C THR A 147 -0.52 2.49 -5.33
N SER A 148 -1.79 2.13 -5.12
CA SER A 148 -2.46 1.01 -5.79
C SER A 148 -1.65 -0.29 -5.65
N ALA A 149 -1.09 -0.82 -6.74
CA ALA A 149 -0.17 -1.97 -6.72
C ALA A 149 1.02 -1.79 -5.76
N GLY A 150 1.59 -0.59 -5.68
CA GLY A 150 2.67 -0.29 -4.75
C GLY A 150 2.22 -0.45 -3.30
N ALA A 151 1.00 -0.02 -2.95
CA ALA A 151 0.43 -0.19 -1.61
C ALA A 151 0.19 -1.67 -1.28
N ALA A 152 -0.47 -2.40 -2.18
CA ALA A 152 -0.74 -3.82 -2.02
C ALA A 152 0.55 -4.63 -1.81
N ALA A 153 1.60 -4.32 -2.57
CA ALA A 153 2.88 -4.99 -2.47
C ALA A 153 3.62 -4.75 -1.16
N MET A 154 3.31 -3.72 -0.36
CA MET A 154 4.00 -3.49 0.92
C MET A 154 3.54 -4.41 2.05
N SER A 155 2.39 -5.08 1.88
CA SER A 155 1.78 -5.95 2.87
C SER A 155 2.46 -7.33 2.95
N THR A 156 2.18 -8.11 4.01
CA THR A 156 2.61 -9.52 4.09
C THR A 156 1.77 -10.39 3.17
N GLN A 157 0.44 -10.33 3.28
CA GLN A 157 -0.47 -11.02 2.39
C GLN A 157 -1.01 -10.09 1.31
N MET A 158 -0.80 -10.46 0.06
CA MET A 158 -1.14 -9.65 -1.10
C MET A 158 -2.13 -10.38 -2.00
N ILE A 159 -3.28 -9.74 -2.25
CA ILE A 159 -4.21 -10.16 -3.31
C ILE A 159 -3.66 -9.71 -4.65
N TYR A 160 -3.44 -10.65 -5.56
CA TYR A 160 -2.95 -10.32 -6.91
C TYR A 160 -3.96 -10.53 -8.03
N GLN A 161 -5.01 -11.33 -7.79
CA GLN A 161 -6.03 -11.59 -8.80
C GLN A 161 -7.37 -11.89 -8.14
N GLY A 162 -8.45 -11.35 -8.72
CA GLY A 162 -9.82 -11.83 -8.50
C GLY A 162 -10.37 -12.33 -9.82
N LYS A 163 -10.84 -13.58 -9.88
CA LYS A 163 -11.31 -14.21 -11.13
C LYS A 163 -12.74 -13.82 -11.50
N ASN A 164 -13.60 -13.67 -10.49
CA ASN A 164 -15.01 -13.30 -10.63
C ASN A 164 -15.27 -12.18 -9.61
N ASP A 165 -15.60 -10.97 -10.05
CA ASP A 165 -15.56 -9.70 -9.28
C ASP A 165 -16.17 -9.74 -7.87
N ALA A 166 -17.05 -10.70 -7.58
CA ALA A 166 -17.74 -10.83 -6.31
C ALA A 166 -16.94 -11.51 -5.19
N GLY A 167 -15.87 -12.28 -5.49
CA GLY A 167 -14.93 -12.77 -4.48
C GLY A 167 -15.48 -13.66 -3.35
N PHE A 168 -16.73 -14.15 -3.41
CA PHE A 168 -17.33 -15.00 -2.36
C PHE A 168 -17.11 -16.49 -2.58
N ILE A 169 -16.72 -16.90 -3.79
CA ILE A 169 -16.50 -18.30 -4.15
C ILE A 169 -15.08 -18.71 -3.75
N LYS A 170 -14.91 -19.85 -3.06
CA LYS A 170 -13.58 -20.39 -2.77
C LYS A 170 -12.80 -20.65 -4.06
N GLY A 171 -11.57 -20.15 -4.12
CA GLY A 171 -10.69 -20.25 -5.29
C GLY A 171 -10.85 -19.11 -6.31
N SER A 172 -11.74 -18.15 -6.05
CA SER A 172 -11.91 -16.96 -6.89
C SER A 172 -10.93 -15.83 -6.57
N VAL A 173 -10.19 -15.92 -5.46
CA VAL A 173 -9.20 -14.93 -5.01
C VAL A 173 -7.84 -15.61 -4.98
N SER A 174 -6.86 -15.03 -5.66
CA SER A 174 -5.48 -15.49 -5.64
C SER A 174 -4.65 -14.58 -4.73
N ILE A 175 -4.01 -15.20 -3.73
CA ILE A 175 -3.22 -14.53 -2.69
C ILE A 175 -1.77 -15.03 -2.81
N THR A 176 -0.82 -14.15 -2.54
CA THR A 176 0.61 -14.48 -2.43
C THR A 176 1.26 -13.61 -1.35
N ALA A 177 2.56 -13.77 -1.13
CA ALA A 177 3.33 -12.89 -0.25
C ALA A 177 3.65 -11.56 -0.96
N GLY A 178 3.54 -10.45 -0.22
CA GLY A 178 4.04 -9.15 -0.64
C GLY A 178 5.53 -8.97 -0.33
N LEU A 179 5.93 -7.70 -0.16
CA LEU A 179 7.28 -7.28 0.19
C LEU A 179 7.47 -7.14 1.71
N GLU A 180 6.43 -7.34 2.53
CA GLU A 180 6.51 -7.36 4.01
C GLU A 180 7.22 -6.14 4.61
N LEU A 181 6.78 -4.94 4.23
CA LEU A 181 7.09 -3.70 4.95
C LEU A 181 6.11 -3.47 6.10
N LEU A 182 4.86 -3.94 5.93
CA LEU A 182 3.86 -4.03 6.99
C LEU A 182 3.59 -5.50 7.28
N ASN A 183 3.97 -5.93 8.48
CA ASN A 183 3.75 -7.29 8.98
C ASN A 183 2.30 -7.48 9.41
N ASP A 184 1.79 -8.71 9.30
CA ASP A 184 0.43 -9.11 9.72
C ASP A 184 -0.69 -8.24 9.11
N VAL A 185 -0.42 -7.64 7.96
CA VAL A 185 -1.34 -6.78 7.22
C VAL A 185 -1.56 -7.35 5.83
N ALA A 186 -2.76 -7.12 5.31
CA ALA A 186 -3.09 -7.30 3.92
C ALA A 186 -3.78 -6.05 3.36
N ILE A 187 -3.23 -5.49 2.29
CA ILE A 187 -3.76 -4.25 1.68
C ILE A 187 -4.49 -4.56 0.38
N ASP A 188 -5.67 -3.98 0.25
CA ASP A 188 -6.41 -3.92 -1.02
C ASP A 188 -6.76 -2.46 -1.35
N THR A 189 -6.83 -2.15 -2.63
CA THR A 189 -6.95 -0.78 -3.15
C THR A 189 -8.17 -0.66 -4.06
N HIS A 190 -8.65 0.56 -4.35
CA HIS A 190 -9.91 0.78 -5.08
C HIS A 190 -11.08 -0.02 -4.49
N PHE A 191 -11.24 0.01 -3.17
CA PHE A 191 -11.86 -1.07 -2.39
C PHE A 191 -13.40 -1.12 -2.52
N ILE A 192 -14.10 -0.15 -1.97
CA ILE A 192 -15.53 0.16 -2.07
C ILE A 192 -15.92 0.39 -3.53
N SER A 193 -15.18 1.23 -4.27
CA SER A 193 -15.46 1.53 -5.69
C SER A 193 -15.53 0.28 -6.58
N ARG A 194 -14.90 -0.84 -6.18
CA ARG A 194 -14.97 -2.12 -6.90
C ARG A 194 -15.60 -3.27 -6.09
N GLY A 195 -16.27 -2.97 -4.97
CA GLY A 195 -16.96 -3.99 -4.16
C GLY A 195 -16.05 -5.07 -3.56
N ARG A 196 -14.80 -4.73 -3.23
CA ARG A 196 -13.73 -5.69 -2.90
C ARG A 196 -13.73 -6.20 -1.46
N ILE A 197 -14.71 -5.82 -0.64
CA ILE A 197 -14.80 -6.28 0.75
C ILE A 197 -14.84 -7.80 0.84
N VAL A 198 -15.62 -8.46 -0.01
CA VAL A 198 -15.85 -9.90 0.06
C VAL A 198 -14.58 -10.70 -0.23
N ARG A 199 -13.76 -10.27 -1.22
CA ARG A 199 -12.50 -10.95 -1.51
C ARG A 199 -11.46 -10.77 -0.40
N MET A 200 -11.44 -9.61 0.25
CA MET A 200 -10.58 -9.38 1.42
C MET A 200 -11.02 -10.26 2.59
N LEU A 201 -12.32 -10.29 2.90
CA LEU A 201 -12.86 -11.18 3.93
C LEU A 201 -12.51 -12.65 3.67
N GLN A 202 -12.61 -13.12 2.41
CA GLN A 202 -12.19 -14.48 2.06
C GLN A 202 -10.71 -14.74 2.39
N MET A 203 -9.82 -13.80 2.04
CA MET A 203 -8.40 -13.90 2.37
C MET A 203 -8.17 -13.93 3.88
N ILE A 204 -8.79 -13.02 4.65
CA ILE A 204 -8.67 -13.00 6.12
C ILE A 204 -9.19 -14.30 6.74
N ALA A 205 -10.24 -14.91 6.19
CA ALA A 205 -10.70 -16.22 6.66
C ALA A 205 -9.65 -17.34 6.51
N THR A 206 -8.74 -17.24 5.54
CA THR A 206 -7.66 -18.24 5.38
C THR A 206 -6.61 -18.18 6.48
N ASN A 207 -6.40 -16.99 7.07
CA ASN A 207 -5.55 -16.79 8.24
C ASN A 207 -6.00 -15.52 8.98
N PRO A 208 -6.79 -15.66 10.05
CA PRO A 208 -7.37 -14.52 10.76
C PRO A 208 -6.37 -13.65 11.55
N THR A 209 -5.08 -14.02 11.55
CA THR A 209 -4.00 -13.20 12.14
C THR A 209 -3.83 -11.87 11.41
N PHE A 210 -4.11 -11.85 10.10
CA PHE A 210 -3.92 -10.65 9.29
C PHE A 210 -5.02 -9.61 9.56
N ILE A 211 -4.63 -8.35 9.61
CA ILE A 211 -5.53 -7.20 9.54
C ILE A 211 -5.70 -6.80 8.07
N GLY A 212 -6.93 -6.84 7.57
CA GLY A 212 -7.26 -6.37 6.23
C GLY A 212 -7.46 -4.86 6.22
N ILE A 213 -6.80 -4.17 5.30
CA ILE A 213 -6.90 -2.72 5.10
C ILE A 213 -7.34 -2.46 3.66
N GLY A 214 -8.61 -2.08 3.49
CA GLY A 214 -9.19 -1.63 2.23
C GLY A 214 -9.06 -0.13 2.08
N LEU A 215 -8.33 0.31 1.06
CA LEU A 215 -8.07 1.73 0.76
C LEU A 215 -8.90 2.19 -0.44
N GLU A 216 -9.65 3.27 -0.28
CA GLU A 216 -10.28 3.97 -1.40
C GLU A 216 -9.31 4.77 -2.26
N GLU A 217 -9.78 5.13 -3.46
CA GLU A 217 -9.10 6.12 -4.29
C GLU A 217 -8.89 7.43 -3.53
N ASP A 218 -7.77 8.10 -3.78
CA ASP A 218 -7.38 9.34 -3.11
C ASP A 218 -7.45 9.26 -1.57
N THR A 219 -7.22 8.06 -1.04
CA THR A 219 -7.20 7.77 0.40
C THR A 219 -5.98 6.92 0.70
N GLY A 220 -5.39 7.11 1.88
CA GLY A 220 -4.26 6.32 2.31
C GLY A 220 -4.14 6.25 3.82
N VAL A 221 -3.12 5.54 4.25
CA VAL A 221 -2.74 5.43 5.66
C VAL A 221 -1.27 5.73 5.82
N VAL A 222 -0.93 6.47 6.88
CA VAL A 222 0.43 6.67 7.35
C VAL A 222 0.63 5.74 8.54
N VAL A 223 1.60 4.82 8.45
CA VAL A 223 1.90 3.85 9.49
C VAL A 223 3.29 4.13 10.07
N LYS A 224 3.31 4.50 11.35
CA LYS A 224 4.53 4.71 12.14
C LYS A 224 4.76 3.54 13.08
N LYS A 225 6.02 3.28 13.41
CA LYS A 225 6.43 2.17 14.29
C LYS A 225 5.82 0.82 13.89
N GLY A 226 5.58 0.63 12.59
CA GLY A 226 4.98 -0.58 12.03
C GLY A 226 3.54 -0.87 12.45
N ARG A 227 2.89 0.00 13.24
CA ARG A 227 1.57 -0.30 13.81
C ARG A 227 0.66 0.89 14.11
N GLU A 228 1.20 2.08 14.31
CA GLU A 228 0.43 3.29 14.59
C GLU A 228 -0.08 3.84 13.26
N MET A 229 -1.36 3.61 12.95
CA MET A 229 -1.97 3.98 11.67
C MET A 229 -2.81 5.25 11.83
N GLU A 230 -2.66 6.18 10.89
CA GLU A 230 -3.48 7.38 10.74
C GLU A 230 -4.00 7.45 9.31
N VAL A 231 -5.29 7.77 9.14
CA VAL A 231 -5.92 7.90 7.82
C VAL A 231 -5.70 9.30 7.24
N VAL A 232 -5.39 9.36 5.95
CA VAL A 232 -5.17 10.59 5.17
C VAL A 232 -5.91 10.53 3.83
N GLY A 233 -6.20 11.69 3.25
CA GLY A 233 -6.92 11.82 1.99
C GLY A 233 -8.44 11.91 2.17
N SER A 234 -9.16 11.77 1.06
CA SER A 234 -10.54 12.22 0.95
C SER A 234 -11.60 11.12 1.12
N GLY A 235 -11.27 9.84 0.95
CA GLY A 235 -12.23 8.74 1.07
C GLY A 235 -12.19 8.01 2.41
N LEU A 236 -12.54 6.72 2.37
CA LEU A 236 -12.62 5.84 3.54
C LEU A 236 -11.52 4.77 3.51
N VAL A 237 -11.08 4.41 4.70
CA VAL A 237 -10.30 3.20 4.96
C VAL A 237 -11.21 2.20 5.68
N THR A 238 -11.35 1.01 5.10
CA THR A 238 -12.06 -0.11 5.74
C THR A 238 -11.04 -1.02 6.40
N VAL A 239 -11.07 -1.12 7.73
CA VAL A 239 -10.29 -2.12 8.47
C VAL A 239 -11.18 -3.32 8.75
N VAL A 240 -10.71 -4.51 8.42
CA VAL A 240 -11.38 -5.79 8.71
C VAL A 240 -10.47 -6.66 9.55
N ASP A 241 -10.99 -7.05 10.70
CA ASP A 241 -10.27 -7.78 11.74
C ASP A 241 -10.94 -9.13 12.02
N GLY A 242 -10.24 -10.18 11.60
CA GLY A 242 -10.70 -11.56 11.68
C GLY A 242 -10.49 -12.23 13.02
N ARG A 243 -9.84 -11.60 13.99
CA ARG A 243 -9.35 -12.31 15.19
C ARG A 243 -10.46 -12.74 16.13
N CYS A 244 -11.62 -12.10 16.04
CA CYS A 244 -12.81 -12.44 16.82
C CYS A 244 -13.81 -13.32 16.05
N ILE A 245 -13.48 -13.81 14.85
CA ILE A 245 -14.40 -14.66 14.10
C ILE A 245 -14.73 -15.92 14.90
N THR A 246 -16.01 -16.28 14.95
CA THR A 246 -16.47 -17.46 15.69
C THR A 246 -16.59 -18.69 14.81
N ASN A 247 -16.75 -18.50 13.49
CA ASN A 247 -16.92 -19.59 12.54
C ASN A 247 -16.56 -19.17 11.11
N THR A 248 -15.96 -20.09 10.34
CA THR A 248 -15.82 -20.00 8.89
C THR A 248 -15.78 -21.39 8.26
N ASN A 249 -16.40 -21.54 7.08
CA ASN A 249 -16.41 -22.80 6.34
C ASN A 249 -15.23 -22.97 5.36
N ILE A 250 -14.27 -22.02 5.33
CA ILE A 250 -13.24 -21.91 4.28
C ILE A 250 -12.37 -23.17 4.13
N TYR A 251 -12.10 -23.88 5.22
CA TYR A 251 -11.28 -25.10 5.21
C TYR A 251 -12.09 -26.35 4.82
N GLU A 252 -13.41 -26.32 5.00
CA GLU A 252 -14.30 -27.47 4.76
C GLU A 252 -14.80 -27.54 3.31
N VAL A 253 -15.11 -26.38 2.73
CA VAL A 253 -15.75 -26.34 1.41
C VAL A 253 -14.76 -26.56 0.27
N LYS A 254 -15.23 -27.12 -0.85
CA LYS A 254 -14.45 -27.26 -2.08
C LYS A 254 -14.36 -25.93 -2.83
N GLU A 255 -13.42 -25.82 -3.77
CA GLU A 255 -13.44 -24.72 -4.74
C GLU A 255 -14.79 -24.69 -5.48
N GLY A 256 -15.27 -23.48 -5.79
CA GLY A 256 -16.59 -23.29 -6.40
C GLY A 256 -17.75 -23.13 -5.42
N VAL A 257 -17.51 -23.27 -4.10
CA VAL A 257 -18.55 -23.12 -3.06
C VAL A 257 -18.43 -21.75 -2.37
N PRO A 258 -19.55 -21.10 -2.00
CA PRO A 258 -19.53 -19.87 -1.21
C PRO A 258 -18.84 -20.02 0.16
N VAL A 259 -18.00 -19.05 0.48
CA VAL A 259 -17.34 -18.92 1.78
C VAL A 259 -18.24 -18.15 2.74
N THR A 260 -18.35 -18.63 3.97
CA THR A 260 -19.09 -17.97 5.05
C THR A 260 -18.14 -17.67 6.21
N ILE A 261 -18.40 -16.55 6.90
CA ILE A 261 -17.63 -16.06 8.04
C ILE A 261 -18.61 -15.42 9.02
N ARG A 262 -18.43 -15.61 10.32
CA ARG A 262 -19.26 -15.03 11.39
C ARG A 262 -18.41 -14.16 12.31
N ASP A 263 -19.01 -13.08 12.79
CA ASP A 263 -18.45 -12.20 13.84
C ASP A 263 -17.13 -11.51 13.47
N MET A 264 -17.03 -11.07 12.21
CA MET A 264 -15.95 -10.21 11.72
C MET A 264 -16.11 -8.79 12.27
N THR A 265 -15.03 -8.18 12.75
CA THR A 265 -15.03 -6.77 13.16
C THR A 265 -14.67 -5.89 11.96
N VAL A 266 -15.43 -4.81 11.76
CA VAL A 266 -15.23 -3.85 10.66
C VAL A 266 -15.18 -2.44 11.22
N HIS A 267 -14.17 -1.67 10.83
CA HIS A 267 -14.10 -0.23 11.07
C HIS A 267 -14.10 0.52 9.74
N LEU A 268 -14.87 1.60 9.66
CA LEU A 268 -14.80 2.59 8.59
C LEU A 268 -14.17 3.83 9.18
N LEU A 269 -13.03 4.23 8.63
CA LEU A 269 -12.20 5.32 9.16
C LEU A 269 -12.01 6.38 8.08
N GLY A 270 -12.12 7.65 8.45
CA GLY A 270 -11.89 8.81 7.59
C GLY A 270 -10.65 9.61 8.01
N LYS A 271 -10.34 10.68 7.28
CA LYS A 271 -9.19 11.57 7.55
C LYS A 271 -9.05 11.90 9.04
N GLY A 272 -7.85 11.67 9.58
CA GLY A 272 -7.50 11.96 10.98
C GLY A 272 -7.87 10.87 11.98
N ASP A 273 -8.70 9.89 11.60
CA ASP A 273 -8.94 8.71 12.43
C ASP A 273 -7.66 7.88 12.55
N THR A 274 -7.52 7.22 13.71
CA THR A 274 -6.36 6.39 14.02
C THR A 274 -6.77 4.96 14.34
N TYR A 275 -5.86 4.03 14.07
CA TYR A 275 -6.02 2.61 14.40
C TYR A 275 -4.66 2.06 14.82
N THR A 276 -4.64 1.13 15.78
CA THR A 276 -3.41 0.42 16.15
C THR A 276 -3.47 -0.97 15.56
N ILE A 277 -2.58 -1.27 14.62
CA ILE A 277 -2.39 -2.61 14.08
C ILE A 277 -1.83 -3.48 15.21
N GLU A 278 -2.47 -4.60 15.49
CA GLU A 278 -1.91 -5.58 16.42
C GLU A 278 -1.02 -6.54 15.64
N VAL A 279 0.24 -6.60 16.03
CA VAL A 279 1.30 -7.40 15.40
C VAL A 279 1.73 -8.46 16.42
N PHE A 280 1.84 -9.72 15.99
CA PHE A 280 2.13 -10.89 16.85
C PHE A 280 3.48 -11.55 16.50
#